data_AF-A0A810NS62-F1
#
_entry.id   AF-A0A810NS62-F1
#
_cell.length_a   1.000
_cell.length_b   1.000
_cell.length_c   1.000
_cell.angle_alpha   90.00
_cell.angle_beta   90.00
_cell.angle_gamma   90.00
#
_symmetry.space_group_name_H-M   'P 1'
#
loop_
_entity.id
_entity.type
_entity.pdbx_description
1 polymer ?
#
loop_
_entity_poly.entity_id
_entity_poly.type
_entity_poly.pdbx_seq_one_letter_code
_entity_poly.pdbx_strand_id
1 'polypeptide(L)'
;MDCEQVRELLSARLDGEDDPAGRAPVDAHVAGCAGCAQWLDRAESVTRLARTAAALPVPPLHPDALAAVLAAAPAPAQPRRRREVARLLRVLLLAVGLGQLLLGVAQISSLAAADRHAHPAVGSVSSGHLWHESAAWNVAIGAALAWLAWRRTRPAALLPVMTAFVVMLTLLTANDALAGRVEGARIMSHGLVLAGYGLLLALNLRRFRGEEPPGVRRRPPSAWSLRGGDDGDGPLAPVYPFPVRVAVTQTPVRVGGAGHGRVDAMLRRAA
;
A
#
# COMPACT_ATOMS: atom_id res chain seq x y z
N MET A 1 -21.11 15.20 36.13
CA MET A 1 -20.60 14.08 35.32
C MET A 1 -19.71 13.22 36.19
N ASP A 2 -19.79 11.91 36.04
CA ASP A 2 -18.95 10.97 36.77
C ASP A 2 -17.53 10.92 36.18
N CYS A 3 -16.54 10.62 37.02
CA CYS A 3 -15.14 10.52 36.63
C CYS A 3 -14.91 9.45 35.56
N GLU A 4 -15.62 8.33 35.60
CA GLU A 4 -15.48 7.28 34.57
C GLU A 4 -15.96 7.76 33.20
N GLN A 5 -17.12 8.41 33.15
CA GLN A 5 -17.65 8.98 31.91
C GLN A 5 -16.72 10.07 31.34
N VAL A 6 -16.10 10.87 32.20
CA VAL A 6 -15.12 11.88 31.78
C VAL A 6 -13.86 11.23 31.22
N ARG A 7 -13.36 10.14 31.83
CA ARG A 7 -12.19 9.40 31.31
C ARG A 7 -12.46 8.77 29.95
N GLU A 8 -13.65 8.21 29.73
CA GLU A 8 -14.06 7.67 28.43
C GLU A 8 -14.04 8.76 27.34
N LEU A 9 -14.64 9.92 27.62
CA LEU A 9 -14.64 11.06 26.70
C LEU A 9 -13.24 11.62 26.44
N LEU A 10 -12.38 11.67 27.45
CA LEU A 10 -10.97 12.07 27.28
C LEU A 10 -10.17 11.03 26.48
N SER A 11 -10.45 9.73 26.64
CA SER A 11 -9.85 8.68 25.81
C SER A 11 -10.22 8.86 24.34
N ALA A 12 -11.52 9.05 24.04
CA ALA A 12 -11.99 9.33 22.68
C ALA A 12 -11.28 10.56 22.08
N ARG A 13 -11.04 11.61 22.89
CA ARG A 13 -10.29 12.80 22.47
C ARG A 13 -8.83 12.52 22.13
N LEU A 14 -8.16 11.63 22.87
CA LEU A 14 -6.76 11.24 22.58
C LEU A 14 -6.66 10.49 21.24
N ASP A 15 -7.69 9.73 20.88
CA ASP A 15 -7.80 8.99 19.62
C ASP A 15 -8.34 9.85 18.45
N GLY A 16 -8.85 11.06 18.74
CA GLY A 16 -9.43 11.97 17.75
C GLY A 16 -10.87 11.65 17.37
N GLU A 17 -11.57 10.88 18.21
CA GLU A 17 -12.95 10.41 18.01
C GLU A 17 -13.96 11.18 18.89
N ASP A 18 -13.58 12.32 19.46
CA ASP A 18 -14.44 13.07 20.38
C ASP A 18 -15.53 13.90 19.68
N ASP A 19 -16.71 13.96 20.32
CA ASP A 19 -17.79 14.87 19.93
C ASP A 19 -17.48 16.30 20.43
N PRO A 20 -17.39 17.31 19.53
CA PRO A 20 -17.16 18.70 19.93
C PRO A 20 -18.16 19.23 20.97
N ALA A 21 -19.41 18.74 20.96
CA ALA A 21 -20.43 19.16 21.92
C ALA A 21 -20.11 18.72 23.36
N GLY A 22 -19.32 17.65 23.55
CA GLY A 22 -18.93 17.11 24.85
C GLY A 22 -17.72 17.80 25.50
N ARG A 23 -17.02 18.70 24.79
CA ARG A 23 -15.73 19.26 25.26
C ARG A 23 -15.85 20.20 26.45
N ALA A 24 -16.71 21.22 26.34
CA ALA A 24 -16.88 22.23 27.38
C ALA A 24 -17.21 21.64 28.77
N PRO A 25 -18.16 20.70 28.91
CA PRO A 25 -18.45 20.12 30.22
C PRO A 25 -17.32 19.20 30.73
N VAL A 26 -16.57 18.53 29.83
CA VAL A 26 -15.41 17.70 30.18
C VAL A 26 -14.26 18.57 30.70
N ASP A 27 -13.95 19.66 30.01
CA ASP A 27 -12.90 20.60 30.40
C ASP A 27 -13.22 21.23 31.78
N ALA A 28 -14.49 21.58 32.03
CA ALA A 28 -14.93 22.08 33.33
C ALA A 28 -14.74 21.05 34.47
N HIS A 29 -14.98 19.76 34.19
CA HIS A 29 -14.74 18.71 35.18
C HIS A 29 -13.25 18.50 35.45
N VAL A 30 -12.40 18.50 34.41
CA VAL A 30 -10.94 18.35 34.57
C VAL A 30 -10.37 19.51 35.38
N ALA A 31 -10.86 20.73 35.19
CA ALA A 31 -10.46 21.89 35.98
C ALA A 31 -10.82 21.76 37.47
N GLY A 32 -11.90 21.04 37.80
CA GLY A 32 -12.37 20.84 39.18
C GLY A 32 -11.94 19.54 39.85
N CYS A 33 -11.37 18.59 39.11
CA CYS A 33 -11.06 17.24 39.60
C CYS A 33 -9.60 16.86 39.36
N ALA A 34 -8.79 16.93 40.42
CA ALA A 34 -7.36 16.58 40.39
C ALA A 34 -7.09 15.14 39.91
N GLY A 35 -8.00 14.20 40.21
CA GLY A 35 -7.87 12.80 39.77
C GLY A 35 -8.01 12.62 38.26
N CYS A 36 -8.91 13.38 37.62
CA CYS A 36 -9.09 13.36 36.16
C CYS A 36 -7.97 14.14 35.45
N ALA A 37 -7.48 15.24 36.03
CA ALA A 37 -6.31 15.96 35.52
C ALA A 37 -5.05 15.07 35.51
N GLN A 38 -4.73 14.42 36.64
CA GLN A 38 -3.59 13.51 36.73
C GLN A 38 -3.73 12.27 35.84
N TRP A 39 -4.96 11.82 35.59
CA TRP A 39 -5.21 10.73 34.64
C TRP A 39 -4.91 11.18 33.21
N LEU A 40 -5.37 12.37 32.82
CA LEU A 40 -5.15 12.93 31.49
C LEU A 40 -3.67 13.13 31.20
N ASP A 41 -2.92 13.73 32.13
CA ASP A 41 -1.46 13.93 32.00
C ASP A 41 -0.72 12.60 31.74
N ARG A 42 -1.10 11.55 32.48
CA ARG A 42 -0.53 10.21 32.30
C ARG A 42 -0.91 9.61 30.95
N ALA A 43 -2.16 9.73 30.55
CA ALA A 43 -2.65 9.20 29.27
C ALA A 43 -1.98 9.90 28.07
N GLU A 44 -1.81 11.23 28.12
CA GLU A 44 -1.06 11.99 27.11
C GLU A 44 0.41 11.59 27.05
N SER A 45 1.04 11.31 28.20
CA SER A 45 2.42 10.87 28.26
C SER A 45 2.66 9.54 27.54
N VAL A 46 1.76 8.56 27.77
CA VAL A 46 1.80 7.25 27.12
C VAL A 46 1.51 7.39 25.62
N THR A 47 0.49 8.17 25.25
CA THR A 47 0.12 8.43 23.86
C THR A 47 1.28 9.05 23.08
N ARG A 48 1.99 10.01 23.68
CA ARG A 48 3.18 10.62 23.09
C ARG A 48 4.30 9.60 22.91
N LEU A 49 4.62 8.80 23.93
CA LEU A 49 5.65 7.75 23.84
C LEU A 49 5.33 6.72 22.75
N ALA A 50 4.07 6.29 22.64
CA ALA A 50 3.65 5.34 21.62
C ALA A 50 3.79 5.92 20.20
N ARG A 51 3.38 7.18 19.99
CA ARG A 51 3.50 7.87 18.70
C ARG A 51 4.95 8.10 18.29
N THR A 52 5.85 8.40 19.23
CA THR A 52 7.27 8.62 18.94
C THR A 52 8.07 7.32 18.85
N ALA A 53 7.67 6.25 19.54
CA ALA A 53 8.28 4.93 19.40
C ALA A 53 8.13 4.36 17.98
N ALA A 54 7.05 4.71 17.27
CA ALA A 54 6.88 4.38 15.86
C ALA A 54 7.94 5.03 14.94
N ALA A 55 8.66 6.04 15.43
CA ALA A 55 9.76 6.70 14.72
C ALA A 55 11.14 6.11 15.04
N LEU A 56 11.24 5.09 15.90
CA LEU A 56 12.47 4.32 16.03
C LEU A 56 12.80 3.72 14.66
N PRO A 57 14.04 3.83 14.15
CA PRO A 57 14.42 3.20 12.90
C PRO A 57 14.21 1.69 13.04
N VAL A 58 13.13 1.18 12.48
CA VAL A 58 12.95 -0.27 12.32
C VAL A 58 14.06 -0.69 11.36
N PRO A 59 15.02 -1.52 11.79
CA PRO A 59 16.06 -2.01 10.88
C PRO A 59 15.38 -2.62 9.65
N PRO A 60 15.90 -2.39 8.43
CA PRO A 60 15.32 -3.01 7.25
C PRO A 60 15.20 -4.51 7.49
N LEU A 61 14.02 -5.08 7.22
CA LEU A 61 13.80 -6.52 7.41
C LEU A 61 14.85 -7.27 6.59
N HIS A 62 15.68 -8.08 7.26
CA HIS A 62 16.65 -8.92 6.58
C HIS A 62 15.89 -9.86 5.62
N PRO A 63 16.37 -10.09 4.37
CA PRO A 63 15.72 -10.99 3.43
C PRO A 63 15.39 -12.37 4.01
N ASP A 64 16.26 -12.88 4.89
CA ASP A 64 16.06 -14.17 5.57
C ASP A 64 14.93 -14.12 6.61
N ALA A 65 14.78 -13.02 7.34
CA ALA A 65 13.67 -12.83 8.27
C ALA A 65 12.34 -12.75 7.49
N LEU A 66 12.33 -12.06 6.35
CA LEU A 66 11.17 -12.04 5.45
C LEU A 66 10.87 -13.43 4.89
N ALA A 67 11.89 -14.17 4.44
CA ALA A 67 11.72 -15.52 3.93
C ALA A 67 11.18 -16.48 5.01
N ALA A 68 11.70 -16.39 6.24
CA ALA A 68 11.22 -17.16 7.38
C ALA A 68 9.75 -16.84 7.71
N VAL A 69 9.38 -15.56 7.72
CA VAL A 69 7.97 -15.13 7.92
C VAL A 69 7.08 -15.65 6.80
N LEU A 70 7.50 -15.58 5.54
CA LEU A 70 6.73 -16.08 4.39
C LEU A 70 6.60 -17.61 4.38
N ALA A 71 7.63 -18.33 4.87
CA ALA A 71 7.61 -19.77 5.00
C ALA A 71 6.73 -20.25 6.17
N ALA A 72 6.74 -19.51 7.28
CA ALA A 72 5.89 -19.77 8.45
C ALA A 72 4.44 -19.32 8.26
N ALA A 73 4.18 -18.42 7.29
CA ALA A 73 2.85 -17.95 6.99
C ALA A 73 1.96 -19.12 6.54
N PRO A 74 0.80 -19.35 7.18
CA PRO A 74 -0.09 -20.41 6.76
C PRO A 74 -0.51 -20.15 5.31
N ALA A 75 -0.25 -21.12 4.44
CA ALA A 75 -0.63 -21.01 3.04
C ALA A 75 -2.14 -20.73 2.96
N PRO A 76 -2.58 -19.71 2.21
CA PRO A 76 -4.01 -19.45 2.07
C PRO A 76 -4.66 -20.71 1.52
N ALA A 77 -5.72 -21.18 2.18
CA ALA A 77 -6.47 -22.41 1.85
C ALA A 77 -7.30 -22.26 0.56
N GLN A 78 -6.69 -21.72 -0.49
CA GLN A 78 -7.29 -21.65 -1.81
C GLN A 78 -7.10 -22.99 -2.52
N PRO A 79 -8.17 -23.63 -3.02
CA PRO A 79 -8.06 -24.87 -3.79
C PRO A 79 -7.16 -24.67 -5.01
N ARG A 80 -6.31 -25.66 -5.32
CA ARG A 80 -5.33 -25.63 -6.44
C ARG A 80 -5.96 -25.18 -7.76
N ARG A 81 -7.14 -25.71 -8.08
CA ARG A 81 -7.94 -25.33 -9.27
C ARG A 81 -8.21 -23.83 -9.38
N ARG A 82 -8.50 -23.13 -8.28
CA ARG A 82 -8.73 -21.66 -8.31
C ARG A 82 -7.46 -20.90 -8.68
N ARG A 83 -6.30 -21.34 -8.15
CA ARG A 83 -5.00 -20.73 -8.44
C ARG A 83 -4.62 -20.93 -9.91
N GLU A 84 -4.88 -22.12 -10.46
CA GLU A 84 -4.66 -22.45 -11.87
C GLU A 84 -5.55 -21.61 -12.79
N VAL A 85 -6.85 -21.52 -12.50
CA VAL A 85 -7.78 -20.68 -13.26
C VAL A 85 -7.36 -19.20 -13.21
N ALA A 86 -6.97 -18.68 -12.05
CA ALA A 86 -6.50 -17.30 -11.93
C ALA A 86 -5.20 -17.05 -12.72
N ARG A 87 -4.28 -18.04 -12.76
CA ARG A 87 -3.09 -17.98 -13.62
C ARG A 87 -3.47 -17.97 -15.09
N LEU A 88 -4.37 -18.87 -15.51
CA LEU A 88 -4.86 -18.94 -16.89
C LEU A 88 -5.49 -17.61 -17.31
N LEU A 89 -6.38 -17.04 -16.49
CA LEU A 89 -7.01 -15.73 -16.77
C LEU A 89 -5.97 -14.61 -16.94
N ARG A 90 -4.89 -14.61 -16.13
CA ARG A 90 -3.80 -13.63 -16.28
C ARG A 90 -2.97 -13.87 -17.55
N VAL A 91 -2.70 -15.13 -17.92
CA VAL A 91 -1.99 -15.45 -19.17
C VAL A 91 -2.82 -15.02 -20.37
N LEU A 92 -4.13 -15.30 -20.36
CA LEU A 92 -5.05 -14.84 -21.40
C LEU A 92 -5.11 -13.30 -21.45
N LEU A 93 -5.18 -12.62 -20.30
CA LEU A 93 -5.16 -11.16 -20.24
C LEU A 93 -3.87 -10.58 -20.81
N LEU A 94 -2.72 -11.20 -20.52
CA LEU A 94 -1.44 -10.81 -21.09
C LEU A 94 -1.42 -11.01 -22.61
N ALA A 95 -1.89 -12.16 -23.10
CA ALA A 95 -1.95 -12.46 -24.53
C ALA A 95 -2.86 -11.47 -25.28
N VAL A 96 -4.06 -11.18 -24.75
CA VAL A 96 -4.98 -10.19 -25.31
C VAL A 96 -4.38 -8.79 -25.27
N GLY A 97 -3.75 -8.40 -24.16
CA GLY A 97 -3.09 -7.09 -24.04
C GLY A 97 -1.94 -6.91 -25.04
N LEU A 98 -1.10 -7.93 -25.21
CA LEU A 98 -0.03 -7.93 -26.22
C LEU A 98 -0.59 -7.91 -27.64
N GLY A 99 -1.64 -8.69 -27.93
CA GLY A 99 -2.32 -8.66 -29.22
C GLY A 99 -2.88 -7.29 -29.57
N GLN A 100 -3.55 -6.63 -28.62
CA GLN A 100 -4.08 -5.27 -28.78
C GLN A 100 -2.97 -4.23 -28.98
N LEU A 101 -1.88 -4.35 -28.22
CA LEU A 101 -0.72 -3.48 -28.34
C LEU A 101 -0.07 -3.62 -29.73
N LEU A 102 0.19 -4.85 -30.17
CA LEU A 102 0.77 -5.12 -31.48
C LEU A 102 -0.14 -4.66 -32.62
N LEU A 103 -1.46 -4.80 -32.47
CA LEU A 103 -2.42 -4.28 -33.44
C LEU A 103 -2.35 -2.75 -33.53
N GLY A 104 -2.31 -2.05 -32.38
CA GLY A 104 -2.16 -0.58 -32.36
C GLY A 104 -0.83 -0.11 -32.96
N VAL A 105 0.28 -0.81 -32.67
CA VAL A 105 1.59 -0.53 -33.29
C VAL A 105 1.53 -0.76 -34.81
N ALA A 106 0.90 -1.85 -35.25
CA ALA A 106 0.70 -2.13 -36.67
C ALA A 106 -0.08 -1.01 -37.38
N GLN A 107 -1.16 -0.51 -36.76
CA GLN A 107 -1.98 0.61 -37.27
C GLN A 107 -1.18 1.93 -37.41
N ILE A 108 -0.24 2.20 -36.51
CA ILE A 108 0.66 3.35 -36.61
C ILE A 108 1.66 3.13 -37.76
N SER A 109 2.22 1.91 -37.87
CA SER A 109 3.24 1.58 -38.87
C SER A 109 2.72 1.53 -40.31
N SER A 110 1.47 1.10 -40.52
CA SER A 110 0.86 1.00 -41.86
C SER A 110 0.64 2.36 -42.50
N LEU A 111 0.36 3.40 -41.72
CA LEU A 111 0.25 4.77 -42.20
C LEU A 111 1.60 5.37 -42.57
N ALA A 112 2.62 5.15 -41.74
CA ALA A 112 3.98 5.63 -42.02
C ALA A 112 4.55 5.03 -43.33
N ALA A 113 4.05 3.87 -43.76
CA ALA A 113 4.35 3.27 -45.05
C ALA A 113 3.50 3.86 -46.20
N ALA A 114 2.23 4.17 -45.95
CA ALA A 114 1.32 4.76 -46.93
C ALA A 114 1.64 6.23 -47.27
N ASP A 115 2.03 7.04 -46.26
CA ASP A 115 2.40 8.46 -46.43
C ASP A 115 3.64 8.65 -47.31
N ARG A 116 4.51 7.63 -47.44
CA ARG A 116 5.68 7.68 -48.33
C ARG A 116 5.32 7.59 -49.81
N HIS A 117 4.07 7.25 -50.14
CA HIS A 117 3.62 7.01 -51.51
C HIS A 117 2.38 7.83 -51.91
N ALA A 118 1.87 8.72 -51.04
CA ALA A 118 0.64 9.47 -51.29
C ALA A 118 0.89 10.95 -51.60
N HIS A 119 0.24 11.47 -52.64
CA HIS A 119 0.08 12.91 -52.86
C HIS A 119 -1.15 13.40 -52.08
N PRO A 120 -1.06 14.47 -51.26
CA PRO A 120 -2.13 14.84 -50.34
C PRO A 120 -3.35 15.37 -51.11
N ALA A 121 -4.42 14.55 -51.16
CA ALA A 121 -5.74 15.02 -51.57
C ALA A 121 -6.33 15.91 -50.45
N VAL A 122 -6.87 17.06 -50.84
CA VAL A 122 -7.50 18.04 -49.93
C VAL A 122 -8.69 17.39 -49.24
N GLY A 123 -8.55 17.06 -47.95
CA GLY A 123 -9.53 16.32 -47.14
C GLY A 123 -8.96 15.14 -46.34
N SER A 124 -7.75 14.65 -46.67
CA SER A 124 -7.10 13.51 -46.00
C SER A 124 -6.63 13.78 -44.56
N VAL A 125 -6.40 15.06 -44.22
CA VAL A 125 -5.82 15.46 -42.92
C VAL A 125 -6.74 15.11 -41.74
N SER A 126 -8.07 15.20 -41.88
CA SER A 126 -9.00 14.87 -40.77
C SER A 126 -9.10 13.36 -40.49
N SER A 127 -9.01 12.53 -41.53
CA SER A 127 -9.08 11.06 -41.40
C SER A 127 -7.81 10.48 -40.79
N GLY A 128 -6.65 11.05 -41.10
CA GLY A 128 -5.36 10.67 -40.49
C GLY A 128 -5.33 10.93 -38.97
N HIS A 129 -5.82 12.09 -38.52
CA HIS A 129 -5.84 12.43 -37.09
C HIS A 129 -6.70 11.47 -36.25
N LEU A 130 -7.93 11.16 -36.70
CA LEU A 130 -8.82 10.23 -36.00
C LEU A 130 -8.25 8.80 -35.95
N TRP A 131 -7.54 8.40 -37.02
CA TRP A 131 -6.87 7.11 -37.04
C TRP A 131 -5.70 7.05 -36.03
N HIS A 132 -4.83 8.06 -35.99
CA HIS A 132 -3.74 8.13 -35.02
C HIS A 132 -4.25 8.10 -33.57
N GLU A 133 -5.33 8.82 -33.28
CA GLU A 133 -5.97 8.80 -31.97
C GLU A 133 -6.48 7.38 -31.63
N SER A 134 -7.18 6.72 -32.55
CA SER A 134 -7.68 5.36 -32.35
C SER A 134 -6.55 4.33 -32.14
N ALA A 135 -5.44 4.47 -32.88
CA ALA A 135 -4.29 3.60 -32.75
C ALA A 135 -3.56 3.82 -31.41
N ALA A 136 -3.42 5.08 -30.98
CA ALA A 136 -2.86 5.42 -29.67
C ALA A 136 -3.72 4.83 -28.53
N TRP A 137 -5.05 4.90 -28.63
CA TRP A 137 -5.96 4.25 -27.68
C TRP A 137 -5.75 2.73 -27.65
N ASN A 138 -5.61 2.06 -28.79
CA ASN A 138 -5.34 0.63 -28.85
C ASN A 138 -4.01 0.25 -28.18
N VAL A 139 -2.94 1.01 -28.44
CA VAL A 139 -1.64 0.81 -27.78
C VAL A 139 -1.76 1.01 -26.26
N ALA A 140 -2.42 2.07 -25.82
CA ALA A 140 -2.59 2.39 -24.39
C ALA A 140 -3.38 1.31 -23.65
N ILE A 141 -4.51 0.87 -24.21
CA ILE A 141 -5.34 -0.20 -23.64
C ILE A 141 -4.55 -1.52 -23.59
N GLY A 142 -3.88 -1.89 -24.69
CA GLY A 142 -3.06 -3.11 -24.76
C GLY A 142 -1.94 -3.12 -23.72
N ALA A 143 -1.22 -2.00 -23.60
CA ALA A 143 -0.16 -1.82 -22.60
C ALA A 143 -0.70 -1.91 -21.17
N ALA A 144 -1.83 -1.27 -20.88
CA ALA A 144 -2.46 -1.31 -19.56
C ALA A 144 -2.88 -2.73 -19.16
N LEU A 145 -3.51 -3.49 -20.07
CA LEU A 145 -3.91 -4.87 -19.83
C LEU A 145 -2.70 -5.78 -19.61
N ALA A 146 -1.66 -5.67 -20.44
CA ALA A 146 -0.42 -6.43 -20.31
C ALA A 146 0.32 -6.11 -19.00
N TRP A 147 0.41 -4.83 -18.64
CA TRP A 147 1.03 -4.38 -17.39
C TRP A 147 0.29 -4.92 -16.16
N LEU A 148 -1.04 -4.85 -16.16
CA LEU A 148 -1.86 -5.37 -15.07
C LEU A 148 -1.67 -6.89 -14.90
N ALA A 149 -1.59 -7.63 -16.01
CA ALA A 149 -1.33 -9.06 -16.01
C ALA A 149 0.07 -9.39 -15.44
N TRP A 150 1.10 -8.62 -15.83
CA TRP A 150 2.48 -8.79 -15.36
C TRP A 150 2.63 -8.46 -13.87
N ARG A 151 2.19 -7.25 -13.46
CA ARG A 151 2.36 -6.74 -12.08
C ARG A 151 1.44 -7.43 -11.08
N ARG A 152 0.46 -8.22 -11.56
CA ARG A 152 -0.55 -8.91 -10.75
C ARG A 152 -1.35 -7.96 -9.83
N THR A 153 -1.44 -6.69 -10.22
CA THR A 153 -2.20 -5.65 -9.51
C THR A 153 -3.70 -5.89 -9.62
N ARG A 154 -4.48 -5.30 -8.71
CA ARG A 154 -5.94 -5.46 -8.72
C ARG A 154 -6.54 -4.70 -9.92
N PRO A 155 -7.48 -5.29 -10.67
CA PRO A 155 -8.11 -4.64 -11.82
C PRO A 155 -9.01 -3.45 -11.48
N ALA A 156 -9.31 -3.24 -10.19
CA ALA A 156 -10.30 -2.26 -9.71
C ALA A 156 -10.11 -0.85 -10.28
N ALA A 157 -8.86 -0.38 -10.42
CA ALA A 157 -8.58 0.97 -10.92
C ALA A 157 -8.91 1.17 -12.41
N LEU A 158 -8.80 0.12 -13.23
CA LEU A 158 -9.01 0.19 -14.68
C LEU A 158 -10.47 -0.05 -15.08
N LEU A 159 -11.26 -0.68 -14.21
CA LEU A 159 -12.63 -1.09 -14.51
C LEU A 159 -13.58 0.07 -14.86
N PRO A 160 -13.62 1.22 -14.14
CA PRO A 160 -14.56 2.29 -14.48
C PRO A 160 -14.32 2.85 -15.89
N VAL A 161 -13.05 3.12 -16.23
CA VAL A 161 -12.66 3.62 -17.55
C VAL A 161 -12.98 2.60 -18.65
N MET A 162 -12.61 1.33 -18.45
CA MET A 162 -12.92 0.28 -19.42
C MET A 162 -14.42 0.03 -19.59
N THR A 163 -15.20 0.17 -18.51
CA THR A 163 -16.66 0.02 -18.57
C THR A 163 -17.26 1.12 -19.43
N ALA A 164 -16.92 2.39 -19.16
CA ALA A 164 -17.39 3.52 -19.95
C ALA A 164 -16.98 3.38 -21.42
N PHE A 165 -15.72 2.99 -21.68
CA PHE A 165 -15.20 2.76 -23.02
C PHE A 165 -15.97 1.65 -23.75
N VAL A 166 -16.16 0.48 -23.14
CA VAL A 166 -16.88 -0.65 -23.73
C VAL A 166 -18.35 -0.32 -24.00
N VAL A 167 -19.03 0.38 -23.09
CA VAL A 167 -20.41 0.80 -23.30
C VAL A 167 -20.51 1.71 -24.52
N MET A 168 -19.68 2.75 -24.60
CA MET A 168 -19.67 3.67 -25.74
C MET A 168 -19.30 2.93 -27.04
N LEU A 169 -18.26 2.10 -27.02
CA LEU A 169 -17.80 1.32 -28.17
C LEU A 169 -18.91 0.40 -28.70
N THR A 170 -19.67 -0.22 -27.79
CA THR A 170 -20.79 -1.10 -28.14
C THR A 170 -21.92 -0.32 -28.80
N LEU A 171 -22.27 0.86 -28.27
CA LEU A 171 -23.29 1.74 -28.87
C LEU A 171 -22.89 2.20 -30.28
N LEU A 172 -21.65 2.64 -30.46
CA LEU A 172 -21.14 3.04 -31.79
C LEU A 172 -21.11 1.87 -32.77
N THR A 173 -20.68 0.69 -32.31
CA THR A 173 -20.65 -0.52 -33.15
C THR A 173 -22.05 -0.97 -33.56
N ALA A 174 -23.02 -0.89 -32.63
CA ALA A 174 -24.42 -1.19 -32.94
C ALA A 174 -24.97 -0.22 -33.98
N ASN A 175 -24.67 1.08 -33.85
CA ASN A 175 -25.04 2.09 -34.83
C ASN A 175 -24.43 1.82 -36.22
N ASP A 176 -23.16 1.47 -36.29
CA ASP A 176 -22.49 1.13 -37.55
C ASP A 176 -23.08 -0.13 -38.19
N ALA A 177 -23.42 -1.15 -37.39
CA ALA A 177 -24.07 -2.37 -37.85
C ALA A 177 -25.48 -2.12 -38.40
N LEU A 178 -26.29 -1.29 -37.72
CA LEU A 178 -27.61 -0.88 -38.20
C LEU A 178 -27.53 -0.07 -39.50
N ALA A 179 -26.46 0.68 -39.70
CA ALA A 179 -26.18 1.41 -40.94
C ALA A 179 -25.53 0.55 -42.05
N GLY A 180 -25.29 -0.76 -41.80
CA GLY A 180 -24.64 -1.66 -42.77
C GLY A 180 -23.14 -1.41 -42.98
N ARG A 181 -22.46 -0.72 -42.06
CA ARG A 181 -21.06 -0.24 -42.18
C ARG A 181 -20.07 -1.05 -41.33
N VAL A 182 -20.11 -2.39 -41.41
CA VAL A 182 -19.23 -3.23 -40.58
C VAL A 182 -18.00 -3.71 -41.35
N GLU A 183 -16.82 -3.20 -40.97
CA GLU A 183 -15.53 -3.62 -41.52
C GLU A 183 -14.90 -4.75 -40.67
N GLY A 184 -14.30 -5.76 -41.32
CA GLY A 184 -13.68 -6.89 -40.61
C GLY A 184 -12.55 -6.51 -39.64
N ALA A 185 -11.76 -5.48 -39.98
CA ALA A 185 -10.71 -4.97 -39.10
C ALA A 185 -11.26 -4.37 -37.79
N ARG A 186 -12.46 -3.76 -37.86
CA ARG A 186 -13.18 -3.18 -36.72
C ARG A 186 -13.72 -4.26 -35.78
N ILE A 187 -14.21 -5.37 -36.34
CA ILE A 187 -14.64 -6.54 -35.57
C ILE A 187 -13.48 -7.11 -34.75
N MET A 188 -12.29 -7.22 -35.36
CA MET A 188 -11.12 -7.78 -34.68
C MET A 188 -10.62 -6.89 -33.52
N SER A 189 -10.49 -5.57 -33.74
CA SER A 189 -10.05 -4.65 -32.70
C SER A 189 -11.05 -4.53 -31.55
N HIS A 190 -12.35 -4.43 -31.85
CA HIS A 190 -13.39 -4.35 -30.82
C HIS A 190 -13.52 -5.68 -30.05
N GLY A 191 -13.39 -6.82 -30.74
CA GLY A 191 -13.42 -8.14 -30.13
C GLY A 191 -12.32 -8.34 -29.08
N LEU A 192 -11.10 -7.87 -29.36
CA LEU A 192 -9.99 -7.92 -28.40
C LEU A 192 -10.24 -7.05 -27.16
N VAL A 193 -10.77 -5.84 -27.32
CA VAL A 193 -11.14 -4.97 -26.20
C VAL A 193 -12.20 -5.63 -25.31
N LEU A 194 -13.26 -6.18 -25.93
CA LEU A 194 -14.34 -6.86 -25.22
C LEU A 194 -13.82 -8.10 -24.47
N ALA A 195 -12.93 -8.88 -25.08
CA ALA A 195 -12.29 -10.03 -24.43
C ALA A 195 -11.44 -9.58 -23.23
N GLY A 196 -10.64 -8.52 -23.38
CA GLY A 196 -9.84 -7.93 -22.31
C GLY A 196 -10.70 -7.46 -21.13
N TYR A 197 -11.81 -6.77 -21.42
CA TYR A 197 -12.77 -6.34 -20.40
C TYR A 197 -13.43 -7.51 -19.67
N GLY A 198 -13.86 -8.55 -20.40
CA GLY A 198 -14.40 -9.77 -19.80
C GLY A 198 -13.41 -10.48 -18.86
N LEU A 199 -12.12 -10.51 -19.23
CA LEU A 199 -11.05 -11.05 -18.40
C LEU A 199 -10.82 -10.20 -17.13
N LEU A 200 -10.88 -8.86 -17.23
CA LEU A 200 -10.82 -7.98 -16.08
C LEU A 200 -11.99 -8.23 -15.11
N LEU A 201 -13.22 -8.34 -15.62
CA LEU A 201 -14.39 -8.67 -14.81
C LEU A 201 -14.23 -10.04 -14.14
N ALA A 202 -13.78 -11.05 -14.88
CA ALA A 202 -13.55 -12.39 -14.35
C ALA A 202 -12.54 -12.40 -13.21
N LEU A 203 -11.41 -11.69 -13.35
CA LEU A 203 -10.40 -11.52 -12.30
C LEU A 203 -10.92 -10.70 -11.10
N ASN A 204 -11.89 -9.82 -11.33
CA ASN A 204 -12.49 -8.97 -10.31
C ASN A 204 -13.57 -9.70 -9.47
N LEU A 205 -13.99 -10.90 -9.84
CA LEU A 205 -14.98 -11.66 -9.07
C LEU A 205 -14.44 -12.00 -7.67
N ARG A 206 -15.29 -11.84 -6.63
CA ARG A 206 -14.96 -12.12 -5.21
C ARG A 206 -14.26 -13.46 -5.01
N ARG A 207 -14.68 -14.46 -5.78
CA ARG A 207 -14.17 -15.84 -5.80
C ARG A 207 -12.65 -15.94 -6.10
N PHE A 208 -12.05 -14.91 -6.73
CA PHE A 208 -10.62 -14.83 -7.02
C PHE A 208 -9.89 -13.75 -6.21
N ARG A 209 -10.62 -12.89 -5.46
CA ARG A 209 -10.02 -11.85 -4.62
C ARG A 209 -9.43 -12.38 -3.32
N GLY A 210 -9.79 -13.60 -2.91
CA GLY A 210 -9.32 -14.18 -1.64
C GLY A 210 -9.81 -13.43 -0.40
N GLU A 211 -10.82 -12.56 -0.58
CA GLU A 211 -11.57 -11.89 0.49
C GLU A 211 -12.54 -12.91 1.10
N GLU A 212 -11.99 -13.97 1.69
CA GLU A 212 -12.71 -14.62 2.78
C GLU A 212 -12.63 -13.59 3.93
N PRO A 213 -13.74 -13.06 4.46
CA PRO A 213 -13.67 -12.37 5.75
C PRO A 213 -12.94 -13.31 6.71
N PRO A 214 -12.09 -12.83 7.62
CA PRO A 214 -11.45 -13.71 8.59
C PRO A 214 -12.57 -14.47 9.28
N GLY A 215 -12.79 -15.71 8.83
CA GLY A 215 -13.72 -16.61 9.48
C GLY A 215 -13.26 -16.61 10.93
N VAL A 216 -14.23 -16.60 11.84
CA VAL A 216 -14.01 -16.85 13.26
C VAL A 216 -13.36 -18.24 13.35
N ARG A 217 -12.07 -18.31 13.05
CA ARG A 217 -11.22 -19.45 13.34
C ARG A 217 -11.33 -19.48 14.84
N ARG A 218 -11.94 -20.52 15.37
CA ARG A 218 -11.78 -20.87 16.78
C ARG A 218 -10.29 -20.71 17.03
N ARG A 219 -9.92 -19.64 17.75
CA ARG A 219 -8.56 -19.46 18.22
C ARG A 219 -8.24 -20.82 18.85
N PRO A 220 -7.20 -21.56 18.41
CA PRO A 220 -6.67 -22.58 19.29
C PRO A 220 -6.47 -21.86 20.63
N PRO A 221 -6.91 -22.43 21.77
CA PRO A 221 -6.85 -21.74 23.05
C PRO A 221 -5.43 -21.22 23.18
N SER A 222 -5.28 -19.91 23.03
CA SER A 222 -3.98 -19.29 23.06
C SER A 222 -3.64 -19.28 24.53
N ALA A 223 -3.04 -20.37 24.99
CA ALA A 223 -2.46 -20.49 26.31
C ALA A 223 -1.18 -19.65 26.31
N TRP A 224 -1.34 -18.34 26.16
CA TRP A 224 -0.38 -17.39 26.68
C TRP A 224 -0.52 -17.48 28.20
N SER A 225 0.13 -18.48 28.80
CA SER A 225 0.40 -18.45 30.22
C SER A 225 1.48 -17.40 30.41
N LEU A 226 1.12 -16.23 30.94
CA LEU A 226 2.08 -15.51 31.77
C LEU A 226 2.37 -16.46 32.93
N ARG A 227 3.49 -17.17 32.83
CA ARG A 227 4.01 -17.93 33.96
C ARG A 227 4.41 -16.85 34.97
N GLY A 228 3.48 -16.47 35.84
CA GLY A 228 3.80 -15.74 37.05
C GLY A 228 4.86 -16.57 37.75
N GLY A 229 6.10 -16.12 37.68
CA GLY A 229 7.14 -16.63 38.55
C GLY A 229 6.65 -16.39 39.97
N ASP A 230 6.61 -17.48 40.72
CA ASP A 230 6.26 -17.57 42.13
C ASP A 230 6.90 -16.43 42.94
N ASP A 231 6.14 -15.97 43.92
CA ASP A 231 6.46 -14.84 44.79
C ASP A 231 7.76 -15.12 45.55
N GLY A 232 8.85 -14.49 45.13
CA GLY A 232 10.13 -14.51 45.82
C GLY A 232 10.82 -13.17 45.67
N ASP A 233 10.96 -12.44 46.77
CA ASP A 233 11.65 -11.16 46.93
C ASP A 233 12.95 -11.06 46.11
N GLY A 234 12.82 -10.52 44.89
CA GLY A 234 13.92 -10.16 44.01
C GLY A 234 13.57 -8.87 43.30
N PRO A 235 14.51 -7.91 43.12
CA PRO A 235 14.20 -6.60 42.58
C PRO A 235 13.61 -6.79 41.18
N LEU A 236 12.38 -6.29 41.00
CA LEU A 236 11.64 -6.30 39.74
C LEU A 236 12.59 -6.00 38.58
N ALA A 237 12.95 -7.03 37.82
CA ALA A 237 13.72 -6.85 36.60
C ALA A 237 12.85 -6.01 35.65
N PRO A 238 13.28 -4.79 35.27
CA PRO A 238 12.52 -4.01 34.34
C PRO A 238 12.45 -4.80 33.03
N VAL A 239 11.24 -5.09 32.56
CA VAL A 239 11.04 -5.47 31.16
C VAL A 239 11.39 -4.23 30.35
N TYR A 240 12.66 -4.11 29.96
CA TYR A 240 13.10 -3.09 29.02
C TYR A 240 12.50 -3.44 27.65
N PRO A 241 11.59 -2.62 27.09
CA PRO A 241 11.29 -2.72 25.68
C PRO A 241 12.52 -2.19 24.93
N PHE A 242 13.38 -3.11 24.50
CA PHE A 242 14.58 -2.89 23.67
C PHE A 242 15.77 -2.20 24.37
N PRO A 243 17.01 -2.63 24.09
CA PRO A 243 18.20 -1.94 24.58
C PRO A 243 18.45 -0.71 23.71
N VAL A 244 17.92 0.45 24.11
CA VAL A 244 18.49 1.73 23.66
C VAL A 244 19.82 1.89 24.39
N ARG A 245 20.93 1.53 23.75
CA ARG A 245 22.26 1.89 24.25
C ARG A 245 22.42 3.40 24.07
N VAL A 246 22.05 4.17 25.09
CA VAL A 246 22.44 5.58 25.17
C VAL A 246 23.91 5.60 25.54
N ALA A 247 24.78 5.90 24.58
CA ALA A 247 26.17 6.20 24.86
C ALA A 247 26.25 7.54 25.59
N VAL A 248 26.29 7.50 26.92
CA VAL A 248 26.58 8.69 27.73
C VAL A 248 28.10 8.89 27.67
N THR A 249 28.56 9.69 26.72
CA THR A 249 29.92 10.22 26.75
C THR A 249 30.01 11.26 27.86
N GLN A 250 30.54 10.88 29.02
CA GLN A 250 30.96 11.85 30.03
C GLN A 250 32.25 12.51 29.53
N THR A 251 32.16 13.72 28.99
CA THR A 251 33.30 14.60 28.82
C THR A 251 33.69 15.13 30.21
N PRO A 252 34.89 14.80 30.73
CA PRO A 252 35.33 15.38 31.99
C PRO A 252 35.56 16.88 31.80
N VAL A 253 34.75 17.70 32.47
CA VAL A 253 35.02 19.13 32.63
C VAL A 253 36.26 19.26 33.52
N ARG A 254 37.39 19.64 32.92
CA ARG A 254 38.59 20.05 33.66
C ARG A 254 38.28 21.35 34.38
N VAL A 255 37.97 21.27 35.67
CA VAL A 255 37.96 22.45 36.55
C VAL A 255 39.42 22.86 36.76
N GLY A 256 39.81 23.99 36.17
CA GLY A 256 41.12 24.60 36.36
C GLY A 256 41.25 25.12 37.79
N GLY A 257 41.91 24.36 38.65
CA GLY A 257 42.42 24.82 39.94
C GLY A 257 43.91 25.12 39.82
N ALA A 258 44.25 26.40 39.92
CA ALA A 258 45.61 26.89 39.98
C ALA A 258 46.27 26.58 41.33
N GLY A 259 47.57 26.26 41.33
CA GLY A 259 48.47 26.67 42.41
C GLY A 259 49.41 25.63 43.03
N HIS A 260 50.70 25.86 42.76
CA HIS A 260 51.84 25.77 43.70
C HIS A 260 52.61 24.46 43.95
N GLY A 261 53.94 24.56 43.75
CA GLY A 261 55.00 23.71 44.32
C GLY A 261 55.56 22.68 43.34
N ARG A 262 56.52 22.99 42.44
CA ARG A 262 57.95 23.25 42.65
C ARG A 262 58.72 22.06 43.28
N VAL A 263 59.71 21.60 42.50
CA VAL A 263 60.99 20.95 42.89
C VAL A 263 61.12 19.42 42.69
N ASP A 264 62.03 19.09 41.77
CA ASP A 264 63.04 18.01 41.74
C ASP A 264 63.03 16.82 40.76
N ALA A 265 64.26 16.58 40.29
CA ALA A 265 64.85 15.45 39.56
C ALA A 265 64.39 15.27 38.09
N MET A 266 65.05 15.81 37.06
CA MET A 266 66.46 15.68 36.66
C MET A 266 66.98 14.23 36.69
N LEU A 267 67.34 13.75 35.49
CA LEU A 267 68.32 12.69 35.14
C LEU A 267 67.79 11.34 34.61
N ARG A 268 68.11 11.15 33.31
CA ARG A 268 68.70 9.96 32.66
C ARG A 268 67.75 8.89 32.09
N ARG A 269 67.70 8.83 30.74
CA ARG A 269 68.36 7.84 29.85
C ARG A 269 67.76 7.98 28.44
N ALA A 270 68.52 8.50 27.46
CA ALA A 270 69.22 7.73 26.42
C ALA A 270 68.22 6.94 25.53
N ALA A 271 68.01 7.23 24.25
CA ALA A 271 68.84 7.82 23.20
C ALA A 271 68.02 8.71 22.25
#